data_AF-A0A210QL02-F1
#
_entry.id   AF-A0A210QL02-F1
#
_cell.length_a   1.000
_cell.length_b   1.000
_cell.length_c   1.000
_cell.angle_alpha   90.00
_cell.angle_beta   90.00
_cell.angle_gamma   90.00
#
_symmetry.space_group_name_H-M   'P 1'
#
loop_
_entity.id
_entity.type
_entity.pdbx_description
1 polymer ?
#
loop_
_entity_poly.entity_id
_entity_poly.type
_entity_poly.pdbx_seq_one_letter_code
_entity_poly.pdbx_strand_id
1 'polypeptide(L)'
;MDAFIKCLLFLSMLSITSALLQNDIGVHCTFPPSWQSKVFFESGEVLMSIPEVMNGTGTYYYDYPSQQMRFDLKLQASLGNVRLSNTYIWHFNESTVYTIDYDNHTCTKEKDSDYIWNPWNGVPLDAHSDWHGGVGDFQQITEHFTLIRKELYADVILTLDVNVGNVCPPIRYNIQDEDTDRASGLIVNYEFVDPQDLSDRSVFILPSFCANAKSSQHNPMGRRALSPRFHRLFMG
;
A
#
# COMPACT_ATOMS: atom_id res chain seq x y z
N MET A 1 -3.67 -53.77 -9.49
CA MET A 1 -2.66 -52.76 -9.12
C MET A 1 -2.87 -51.45 -9.86
N ASP A 2 -3.18 -51.48 -11.17
CA ASP A 2 -3.37 -50.26 -12.00
C ASP A 2 -4.53 -49.34 -11.61
N ALA A 3 -5.67 -49.89 -11.15
CA ALA A 3 -6.82 -49.06 -10.77
C ALA A 3 -6.57 -48.22 -9.51
N PHE A 4 -5.78 -48.75 -8.57
CA PHE A 4 -5.45 -48.07 -7.32
C PHE A 4 -4.50 -46.88 -7.55
N ILE A 5 -3.51 -47.05 -8.43
CA ILE A 5 -2.57 -45.99 -8.81
C ILE A 5 -3.30 -44.87 -9.57
N LYS A 6 -4.25 -45.21 -10.46
CA LYS A 6 -5.09 -44.23 -11.16
C LYS A 6 -5.98 -43.43 -10.19
N CYS A 7 -6.58 -44.08 -9.20
CA CYS A 7 -7.33 -43.38 -8.14
C CYS A 7 -6.43 -42.45 -7.31
N LEU A 8 -5.23 -42.89 -6.96
CA LEU A 8 -4.28 -42.06 -6.19
C LEU A 8 -3.83 -40.83 -6.99
N LEU A 9 -3.54 -40.99 -8.29
CA LEU A 9 -3.19 -39.89 -9.18
C LEU A 9 -4.36 -38.93 -9.40
N PHE A 10 -5.59 -39.45 -9.50
CA PHE A 10 -6.78 -38.62 -9.64
C PHE A 10 -7.11 -37.85 -8.36
N LEU A 11 -6.95 -38.49 -7.20
CA LEU A 11 -7.08 -37.85 -5.89
C LEU A 11 -5.97 -36.82 -5.64
N SER A 12 -4.73 -37.11 -6.06
CA SER A 12 -3.63 -36.14 -5.95
C SER A 12 -3.86 -34.94 -6.86
N MET A 13 -4.31 -35.16 -8.11
CA MET A 13 -4.67 -34.08 -9.04
C MET A 13 -5.83 -33.26 -8.50
N LEU A 14 -6.89 -33.90 -7.96
CA LEU A 14 -8.01 -33.21 -7.31
C LEU A 14 -7.55 -32.39 -6.11
N SER A 15 -6.66 -32.93 -5.26
CA SER A 15 -6.13 -32.22 -4.10
C SER A 15 -5.22 -31.05 -4.47
N ILE A 16 -4.47 -31.15 -5.59
CA ILE A 16 -3.64 -30.05 -6.12
C ILE A 16 -4.53 -28.99 -6.75
N THR A 17 -5.57 -29.37 -7.51
CA THR A 17 -6.54 -28.40 -8.05
C THR A 17 -7.39 -27.75 -6.95
N SER A 18 -7.76 -28.48 -5.89
CA SER A 18 -8.46 -27.89 -4.76
C SER A 18 -7.54 -27.03 -3.90
N ALA A 19 -6.24 -27.35 -3.77
CA ALA A 19 -5.27 -26.47 -3.12
C ALA A 19 -5.00 -25.21 -3.95
N LEU A 20 -5.02 -25.30 -5.29
CA LEU A 20 -4.92 -24.16 -6.20
C LEU A 20 -6.21 -23.30 -6.18
N LEU A 21 -7.39 -23.91 -6.04
CA LEU A 21 -8.68 -23.22 -5.86
C LEU A 21 -8.90 -22.73 -4.42
N GLN A 22 -8.22 -23.31 -3.42
CA GLN A 22 -8.27 -22.84 -2.02
C GLN A 22 -7.31 -21.66 -1.76
N ASN A 23 -6.44 -21.32 -2.71
CA ASN A 23 -5.75 -20.04 -2.70
C ASN A 23 -6.68 -18.87 -3.09
N ASP A 24 -7.95 -19.12 -3.47
CA ASP A 24 -9.01 -18.10 -3.61
C ASP A 24 -9.73 -17.78 -2.27
N ILE A 25 -9.24 -18.26 -1.13
CA ILE A 25 -9.87 -18.01 0.18
C ILE A 25 -9.29 -16.73 0.80
N GLY A 26 -9.96 -15.58 0.61
CA GLY A 26 -9.73 -14.39 1.45
C GLY A 26 -9.95 -13.02 0.81
N VAL A 27 -10.15 -12.91 -0.50
CA VAL A 27 -10.29 -11.63 -1.21
C VAL A 27 -11.46 -11.61 -2.22
N HIS A 28 -12.05 -10.43 -2.49
CA HIS A 28 -13.05 -10.21 -3.55
C HIS A 28 -12.43 -10.34 -4.95
N CYS A 29 -11.20 -9.86 -5.10
CA CYS A 29 -10.40 -9.91 -6.32
C CYS A 29 -8.92 -9.78 -5.96
N THR A 30 -8.01 -10.16 -6.85
CA THR A 30 -6.56 -10.09 -6.62
C THR A 30 -5.91 -8.88 -7.27
N PHE A 31 -4.98 -8.20 -6.63
CA PHE A 31 -4.12 -7.22 -7.28
C PHE A 31 -3.12 -7.90 -8.22
N PRO A 32 -2.57 -7.18 -9.21
CA PRO A 32 -1.43 -7.66 -9.96
C PRO A 32 -0.28 -8.03 -9.00
N PRO A 33 0.40 -9.18 -9.19
CA PRO A 33 1.39 -9.66 -8.23
C PRO A 33 2.63 -8.77 -8.15
N SER A 34 3.04 -8.17 -9.27
CA SER A 34 4.15 -7.22 -9.32
C SER A 34 3.83 -6.13 -10.33
N TRP A 35 3.79 -4.87 -9.89
CA TRP A 35 3.43 -3.74 -10.75
C TRP A 35 4.11 -2.45 -10.28
N GLN A 36 4.10 -1.46 -11.17
CA GLN A 36 4.55 -0.11 -10.88
C GLN A 36 3.57 0.90 -11.47
N SER A 37 3.49 2.08 -10.87
CA SER A 37 2.59 3.15 -11.33
C SER A 37 3.16 4.51 -10.99
N LYS A 38 2.83 5.51 -11.81
CA LYS A 38 2.92 6.89 -11.33
C LYS A 38 1.81 7.11 -10.30
N VAL A 39 2.08 7.96 -9.32
CA VAL A 39 1.12 8.22 -8.25
C VAL A 39 1.00 9.72 -8.02
N PHE A 40 -0.24 10.20 -7.99
CA PHE A 40 -0.57 11.48 -7.36
C PHE A 40 -0.87 11.21 -5.89
N PHE A 41 -0.24 12.00 -5.02
CA PHE A 41 -0.36 11.91 -3.58
C PHE A 41 -0.95 13.21 -3.07
N GLU A 42 -1.95 13.12 -2.20
CA GLU A 42 -2.48 14.25 -1.47
C GLU A 42 -2.65 13.85 -0.01
N SER A 43 -2.14 14.64 0.91
CA SER A 43 -2.43 14.49 2.33
C SER A 43 -3.01 15.79 2.88
N GLY A 44 -4.11 15.67 3.61
CA GLY A 44 -4.68 16.76 4.39
C GLY A 44 -4.61 16.41 5.87
N GLU A 45 -3.91 17.21 6.66
CA GLU A 45 -3.99 17.18 8.12
C GLU A 45 -4.76 18.40 8.62
N VAL A 46 -5.71 18.19 9.53
CA VAL A 46 -6.28 19.30 10.31
C VAL A 46 -5.58 19.32 11.67
N LEU A 47 -4.40 19.95 11.71
CA LEU A 47 -3.74 20.28 12.97
C LEU A 47 -4.33 21.59 13.49
N MET A 48 -5.10 21.51 14.58
CA MET A 48 -5.56 22.70 15.31
C MET A 48 -6.26 23.74 14.41
N SER A 49 -7.15 23.30 13.50
CA SER A 49 -7.89 24.17 12.55
C SER A 49 -7.06 24.85 11.45
N ILE A 50 -5.81 24.45 11.22
CA ILE A 50 -5.04 24.84 10.04
C ILE A 50 -5.06 23.67 9.05
N PRO A 51 -5.73 23.79 7.89
CA PRO A 51 -5.65 22.75 6.86
C PRO A 51 -4.24 22.79 6.25
N GLU A 52 -3.41 21.81 6.59
CA GLU A 52 -2.16 21.57 5.88
C GLU A 52 -2.43 20.57 4.76
N VAL A 53 -2.54 21.07 3.54
CA VAL A 53 -2.61 20.22 2.34
C VAL A 53 -1.22 20.10 1.75
N MET A 54 -0.73 18.87 1.61
CA MET A 54 0.50 18.55 0.89
C MET A 54 0.15 17.73 -0.33
N ASN A 55 0.60 18.22 -1.48
CA ASN A 55 0.44 17.51 -2.74
C ASN A 55 1.79 17.02 -3.21
N GLY A 56 1.80 15.85 -3.81
CA GLY A 56 3.00 15.21 -4.30
C GLY A 56 2.74 14.36 -5.52
N THR A 57 3.85 14.02 -6.16
CA THR A 57 3.88 13.02 -7.22
C THR A 57 4.98 12.04 -6.93
N GLY A 58 4.83 10.82 -7.43
CA GLY A 58 5.78 9.78 -7.16
C GLY A 58 5.70 8.61 -8.12
N THR A 59 6.54 7.62 -7.84
CA THR A 59 6.43 6.29 -8.46
C THR A 59 6.28 5.27 -7.36
N TYR A 60 5.25 4.44 -7.48
CA TYR A 60 4.98 3.34 -6.57
C TYR A 60 5.37 2.03 -7.25
N TYR A 61 6.04 1.16 -6.51
CA TYR A 61 6.46 -0.16 -6.94
C TYR A 61 5.99 -1.18 -5.92
N TYR A 62 5.38 -2.25 -6.41
CA TYR A 62 4.81 -3.31 -5.61
C TYR A 62 5.29 -4.66 -6.12
N ASP A 63 5.74 -5.52 -5.22
CA ASP A 63 6.13 -6.89 -5.53
C ASP A 63 5.70 -7.82 -4.40
N TYR A 64 4.47 -8.32 -4.50
CA TYR A 64 3.85 -9.19 -3.51
C TYR A 64 4.60 -10.52 -3.31
N PRO A 65 5.01 -11.27 -4.37
CA PRO A 65 5.73 -12.53 -4.20
C PRO A 65 7.03 -12.40 -3.41
N SER A 66 7.73 -11.28 -3.56
CA SER A 66 8.98 -11.00 -2.83
C SER A 66 8.74 -10.24 -1.52
N GLN A 67 7.48 -9.93 -1.20
CA GLN A 67 7.08 -9.16 -0.03
C GLN A 67 7.88 -7.87 0.13
N GLN A 68 7.78 -7.00 -0.87
CA GLN A 68 8.44 -5.70 -0.84
C GLN A 68 7.64 -4.62 -1.58
N MET A 69 7.82 -3.38 -1.14
CA MET A 69 7.30 -2.21 -1.83
C MET A 69 8.32 -1.08 -1.81
N ARG A 70 8.17 -0.15 -2.75
CA ARG A 70 8.91 1.10 -2.80
C ARG A 70 7.99 2.23 -3.20
N PHE A 71 8.15 3.38 -2.57
CA PHE A 71 7.49 4.60 -2.95
C PHE A 71 8.51 5.75 -3.05
N ASP A 72 8.74 6.21 -4.26
CA ASP A 72 9.54 7.40 -4.53
C ASP A 72 8.62 8.61 -4.54
N LEU A 73 8.74 9.48 -3.53
CA LEU A 73 7.82 10.58 -3.30
C LEU A 73 8.52 11.93 -3.46
N LYS A 74 7.87 12.83 -4.20
CA LYS A 74 8.23 14.25 -4.31
C LYS A 74 7.03 15.09 -3.88
N LEU A 75 7.16 15.78 -2.76
CA LEU A 75 6.13 16.65 -2.19
C LEU A 75 6.47 18.12 -2.39
N GLN A 76 5.42 18.91 -2.51
CA GLN A 76 5.45 20.35 -2.29
C GLN A 76 4.42 20.71 -1.22
N ALA A 77 4.90 21.08 -0.04
CA ALA A 77 4.03 21.56 1.03
C ALA A 77 3.52 22.97 0.68
N SER A 78 2.21 23.18 0.79
CA SER A 78 1.55 24.46 0.51
C SER A 78 2.03 25.58 1.44
N LEU A 79 2.32 25.26 2.70
CA LEU A 79 2.91 26.17 3.68
C LEU A 79 4.44 26.11 3.63
N GLY A 80 5.07 27.24 3.31
CA GLY A 80 6.53 27.40 3.32
C GLY A 80 7.26 27.00 2.05
N ASN A 81 6.56 26.49 1.02
CA ASN A 81 7.15 26.11 -0.27
C ASN A 81 8.32 25.13 -0.13
N VAL A 82 8.26 24.26 0.88
CA VAL A 82 9.28 23.26 1.16
C VAL A 82 9.11 22.11 0.18
N ARG A 83 10.19 21.82 -0.56
CA ARG A 83 10.28 20.62 -1.41
C ARG A 83 10.86 19.49 -0.58
N LEU A 84 10.18 18.35 -0.56
CA LEU A 84 10.67 17.13 0.07
C LEU A 84 10.76 16.05 -0.99
N SER A 85 11.87 15.33 -1.04
CA SER A 85 12.10 14.21 -1.95
C SER A 85 12.60 13.03 -1.13
N ASN A 86 11.71 12.11 -0.80
CA ASN A 86 12.01 10.94 0.02
C ASN A 86 11.65 9.67 -0.74
N THR A 87 12.47 8.65 -0.57
CA THR A 87 12.15 7.29 -1.00
C THR A 87 11.86 6.45 0.23
N TYR A 88 10.74 5.74 0.19
CA TYR A 88 10.38 4.74 1.19
C TYR A 88 10.59 3.36 0.56
N ILE A 89 11.41 2.51 1.17
CA ILE A 89 11.55 1.09 0.79
C ILE A 89 11.15 0.24 1.97
N TRP A 90 10.35 -0.77 1.71
CA TRP A 90 9.94 -1.71 2.73
C TRP A 90 10.12 -3.14 2.25
N HIS A 91 10.77 -3.92 3.09
CA HIS A 91 10.82 -5.38 3.04
C HIS A 91 9.92 -5.93 4.15
N PHE A 92 8.74 -6.45 3.81
CA PHE A 92 7.77 -6.90 4.82
C PHE A 92 8.33 -8.06 5.66
N ASN A 93 9.14 -8.93 5.05
CA ASN A 93 9.86 -10.01 5.74
C ASN A 93 10.77 -9.53 6.88
N GLU A 94 11.26 -8.28 6.82
CA GLU A 94 12.12 -7.68 7.85
C GLU A 94 11.34 -6.82 8.85
N SER A 95 10.04 -6.64 8.65
CA SER A 95 9.18 -5.71 9.39
C SER A 95 9.86 -4.34 9.57
N THR A 96 10.53 -3.85 8.52
CA THR A 96 11.36 -2.64 8.58
C THR A 96 11.09 -1.74 7.40
N VAL A 97 10.80 -0.47 7.69
CA VAL A 97 10.67 0.58 6.68
C VAL A 97 11.94 1.43 6.67
N TYR A 98 12.49 1.61 5.48
CA TYR A 98 13.63 2.47 5.21
C TYR A 98 13.14 3.78 4.59
N THR A 99 13.48 4.90 5.22
CA THR A 99 13.31 6.24 4.65
C THR A 99 14.67 6.73 4.17
N ILE A 100 14.76 7.02 2.88
CA ILE A 100 15.99 7.32 2.16
C ILE A 100 15.88 8.72 1.57
N ASP A 101 16.82 9.57 1.93
CA ASP A 101 17.04 10.87 1.30
C ASP A 101 18.29 10.75 0.44
N TYR A 102 18.09 10.68 -0.88
CA TYR A 102 19.18 10.55 -1.84
C TYR A 102 20.01 11.83 -1.97
N ASP A 103 19.43 13.01 -1.72
CA ASP A 103 20.12 14.29 -1.84
C ASP A 103 21.09 14.49 -0.68
N ASN A 104 20.67 14.12 0.54
CA ASN A 104 21.50 14.23 1.74
C ASN A 104 22.28 12.94 2.07
N HIS A 105 22.13 11.88 1.27
CA HIS A 105 22.69 10.55 1.53
C HIS A 105 22.39 10.03 2.95
N THR A 106 21.17 10.30 3.43
CA THR A 106 20.74 9.84 4.75
C THR A 106 19.77 8.68 4.61
N CYS A 107 19.87 7.75 5.55
CA CYS A 107 19.00 6.60 5.61
C CYS A 107 18.63 6.33 7.06
N THR A 108 17.34 6.31 7.33
CA THR A 108 16.79 5.92 8.63
C THR A 108 15.96 4.66 8.46
N LYS A 109 15.98 3.80 9.48
CA LYS A 109 15.13 2.64 9.53
C LYS A 109 14.21 2.70 10.74
N GLU A 110 12.98 2.27 10.55
CA GLU A 110 12.00 2.14 11.60
C GLU A 110 11.59 0.67 11.65
N LYS A 111 11.65 0.06 12.84
CA LYS A 111 10.99 -1.21 13.05
C LYS A 111 9.50 -0.91 12.93
N ASP A 112 8.84 -1.57 12.00
CA ASP A 112 7.40 -1.50 11.97
C ASP A 112 6.85 -2.15 13.23
N SER A 113 5.89 -1.48 13.85
CA SER A 113 5.23 -2.05 15.01
C SER A 113 4.42 -3.25 14.54
N ASP A 114 4.40 -4.33 15.32
CA ASP A 114 3.65 -5.57 15.07
C ASP A 114 2.10 -5.38 15.05
N TYR A 115 1.62 -4.15 14.85
CA TYR A 115 0.22 -3.78 14.76
C TYR A 115 -0.31 -4.03 13.35
N ILE A 116 -0.72 -5.29 13.16
CA ILE A 116 -2.04 -5.71 12.66
C ILE A 116 -2.52 -4.91 11.45
N TRP A 117 -1.81 -5.00 10.32
CA TRP A 117 -2.53 -4.85 9.08
C TRP A 117 -1.93 -5.70 7.98
N ASN A 118 -2.43 -6.93 7.88
CA ASN A 118 -2.29 -7.82 6.75
C ASN A 118 -3.75 -8.08 6.34
N PRO A 119 -4.26 -7.56 5.20
CA PRO A 119 -3.93 -8.18 3.91
C PRO A 119 -4.04 -7.28 2.65
N TRP A 120 -3.73 -7.68 1.39
CA TRP A 120 -2.88 -8.72 0.76
C TRP A 120 -2.91 -8.49 -0.77
N ASN A 121 -2.41 -9.46 -1.53
CA ASN A 121 -2.68 -9.81 -2.93
C ASN A 121 -4.03 -9.39 -3.59
N GLY A 122 -4.90 -8.59 -2.98
CA GLY A 122 -6.27 -8.34 -3.38
C GLY A 122 -7.08 -7.53 -2.37
N VAL A 123 -8.35 -7.31 -2.70
CA VAL A 123 -9.33 -6.60 -1.84
C VAL A 123 -9.88 -7.57 -0.78
N PRO A 124 -9.77 -7.30 0.54
CA PRO A 124 -10.25 -8.21 1.59
C PRO A 124 -11.76 -8.50 1.51
N LEU A 125 -12.18 -9.74 1.81
CA LEU A 125 -13.60 -10.14 1.76
C LEU A 125 -14.52 -9.39 2.73
N ASP A 126 -13.97 -8.87 3.82
CA ASP A 126 -14.73 -8.10 4.81
C ASP A 126 -14.81 -6.60 4.46
N ALA A 127 -14.24 -6.19 3.32
CA ALA A 127 -14.52 -4.89 2.72
C ALA A 127 -15.94 -4.87 2.13
N HIS A 128 -16.64 -3.76 2.37
CA HIS A 128 -17.98 -3.53 1.84
C HIS A 128 -17.87 -2.90 0.45
N SER A 129 -18.56 -3.45 -0.54
CA SER A 129 -18.70 -2.81 -1.86
C SER A 129 -19.79 -1.74 -1.77
N ASP A 130 -19.41 -0.47 -1.81
CA ASP A 130 -20.36 0.65 -1.77
C ASP A 130 -20.93 0.99 -3.15
N TRP A 131 -20.13 0.82 -4.20
CA TRP A 131 -20.52 1.22 -5.55
C TRP A 131 -19.84 0.40 -6.65
N HIS A 132 -20.61 0.16 -7.70
CA HIS A 132 -20.16 -0.51 -8.93
C HIS A 132 -20.68 0.29 -10.13
N GLY A 133 -19.79 0.70 -11.04
CA GLY A 133 -20.22 1.41 -12.23
C GLY A 133 -19.11 1.79 -13.19
N GLY A 134 -19.51 2.46 -14.28
CA GLY A 134 -18.60 2.84 -15.36
C GLY A 134 -17.99 4.22 -15.16
N VAL A 135 -16.68 4.34 -15.37
CA VAL A 135 -15.94 5.61 -15.48
C VAL A 135 -15.63 5.88 -16.96
N GLY A 136 -15.70 7.14 -17.38
CA GLY A 136 -15.37 7.57 -18.75
C GLY A 136 -16.25 6.92 -19.82
N ASP A 137 -17.57 7.16 -19.78
CA ASP A 137 -18.55 6.56 -20.71
C ASP A 137 -18.55 5.02 -20.72
N PHE A 138 -18.38 4.39 -19.55
CA PHE A 138 -18.32 2.93 -19.37
C PHE A 138 -17.12 2.25 -20.06
N GLN A 139 -16.08 3.00 -20.42
CA GLN A 139 -14.84 2.41 -20.95
C GLN A 139 -14.10 1.57 -19.90
N GLN A 140 -14.27 1.90 -18.63
CA GLN A 140 -13.75 1.13 -17.49
C GLN A 140 -14.87 0.89 -16.49
N ILE A 141 -15.01 -0.35 -16.03
CA ILE A 141 -15.91 -0.71 -14.93
C ILE A 141 -15.07 -0.77 -13.67
N THR A 142 -15.50 -0.02 -12.66
CA THR A 142 -14.79 0.11 -11.40
C THR A 142 -15.69 -0.26 -10.23
N GLU A 143 -15.08 -0.76 -9.16
CA GLU A 143 -15.76 -1.08 -7.91
C GLU A 143 -15.08 -0.34 -6.77
N HIS A 144 -15.90 0.23 -5.89
CA HIS A 144 -15.47 0.99 -4.73
C HIS A 144 -15.70 0.15 -3.47
N PHE A 145 -14.64 -0.03 -2.70
CA PHE A 145 -14.67 -0.76 -1.44
C PHE A 145 -14.33 0.13 -0.27
N THR A 146 -15.11 0.02 0.81
CA THR A 146 -14.80 0.59 2.12
C THR A 146 -14.45 -0.49 3.12
N LEU A 147 -13.40 -0.27 3.90
CA LEU A 147 -12.95 -1.14 4.97
C LEU A 147 -12.66 -0.32 6.23
N ILE A 148 -13.42 -0.58 7.29
CA ILE A 148 -13.24 0.10 8.58
C ILE A 148 -12.52 -0.85 9.51
N ARG A 149 -11.44 -0.38 10.13
CA ARG A 149 -10.76 -1.12 11.19
C ARG A 149 -10.52 -0.27 12.41
N LYS A 150 -10.61 -0.95 13.54
CA LYS A 150 -10.48 -0.34 14.84
C LYS A 150 -9.05 -0.47 15.32
N GLU A 151 -8.36 0.65 15.39
CA GLU A 151 -7.06 0.76 16.01
C GLU A 151 -7.21 1.17 17.49
N LEU A 152 -6.12 1.02 18.26
CA LEU A 152 -6.09 1.28 19.71
C LEU A 152 -6.68 2.64 20.13
N TYR A 153 -6.63 3.65 19.26
CA TYR A 153 -6.97 5.03 19.59
C TYR A 153 -7.87 5.74 18.55
N ALA A 154 -8.16 5.12 17.40
CA ALA A 154 -8.96 5.71 16.32
C ALA A 154 -9.58 4.61 15.45
N ASP A 155 -10.66 4.93 14.76
CA ASP A 155 -11.13 4.10 13.65
C ASP A 155 -10.40 4.55 12.37
N VAL A 156 -9.83 3.61 11.65
CA VAL A 156 -9.17 3.83 10.36
C VAL A 156 -10.14 3.40 9.27
N ILE A 157 -10.53 4.34 8.43
CA ILE A 157 -11.38 4.10 7.26
C ILE A 157 -10.47 4.03 6.05
N LEU A 158 -10.50 2.89 5.38
CA LEU A 158 -9.85 2.70 4.10
C LEU A 158 -10.89 2.68 3.00
N THR A 159 -10.63 3.40 1.92
CA THR A 159 -11.42 3.28 0.70
C THR A 159 -10.51 2.97 -0.48
N LEU A 160 -11.00 2.13 -1.39
CA LEU A 160 -10.23 1.61 -2.51
C LEU A 160 -11.12 1.49 -3.75
N ASP A 161 -10.71 2.18 -4.81
CA ASP A 161 -11.26 2.02 -6.16
C ASP A 161 -10.38 1.04 -6.94
N VAL A 162 -10.99 0.01 -7.54
CA VAL A 162 -10.30 -0.96 -8.40
C VAL A 162 -10.99 -1.13 -9.74
N ASN A 163 -10.24 -1.54 -10.76
CA ASN A 163 -10.83 -2.07 -11.99
C ASN A 163 -11.47 -3.43 -11.72
N VAL A 164 -12.68 -3.66 -12.23
CA VAL A 164 -13.40 -4.93 -12.04
C VAL A 164 -12.75 -6.06 -12.84
N GLY A 165 -12.50 -7.18 -12.17
CA GLY A 165 -11.94 -8.41 -12.76
C GLY A 165 -11.35 -9.33 -11.68
N ASN A 166 -11.01 -10.57 -12.06
CA ASN A 166 -10.32 -11.50 -11.14
C ASN A 166 -8.96 -10.94 -10.69
N VAL A 167 -8.28 -10.24 -11.61
CA VAL A 167 -7.16 -9.36 -11.32
C VAL A 167 -7.68 -7.93 -11.41
N CYS A 168 -7.60 -7.17 -10.30
CA CYS A 168 -8.22 -5.87 -10.11
C CYS A 168 -7.17 -4.80 -9.77
N PRO A 169 -6.49 -4.22 -10.77
CA PRO A 169 -5.53 -3.13 -10.53
C PRO A 169 -6.14 -1.98 -9.72
N PRO A 170 -5.43 -1.46 -8.70
CA PRO A 170 -5.91 -0.33 -7.92
C PRO A 170 -5.87 0.96 -8.76
N ILE A 171 -6.87 1.81 -8.56
CA ILE A 171 -7.02 3.12 -9.24
C ILE A 171 -6.81 4.23 -8.23
N ARG A 172 -7.50 4.15 -7.10
CA ARG A 172 -7.39 5.13 -6.02
C ARG A 172 -7.45 4.43 -4.69
N TYR A 173 -6.64 4.87 -3.75
CA TYR A 173 -6.69 4.42 -2.38
C TYR A 173 -6.69 5.62 -1.46
N ASN A 174 -7.51 5.57 -0.42
CA ASN A 174 -7.59 6.59 0.58
C ASN A 174 -7.56 5.97 1.99
N ILE A 175 -6.84 6.65 2.88
CA ILE A 175 -6.80 6.38 4.31
C ILE A 175 -7.34 7.61 5.02
N GLN A 176 -8.27 7.41 5.93
CA GLN A 176 -8.74 8.42 6.85
C GLN A 176 -8.68 7.90 8.28
N ASP A 177 -7.94 8.60 9.14
CA ASP A 177 -8.01 8.41 10.59
C ASP A 177 -9.16 9.27 11.15
N GLU A 178 -10.18 8.63 11.73
CA GLU A 178 -11.16 9.32 12.57
C GLU A 178 -10.67 9.31 14.03
N ASP A 179 -10.02 10.39 14.44
CA ASP A 179 -9.69 10.60 15.85
C ASP A 179 -10.96 10.94 16.66
N THR A 180 -10.86 10.81 17.98
CA THR A 180 -11.91 11.14 18.96
C THR A 180 -12.44 12.59 18.86
N ASP A 181 -11.67 13.51 18.26
CA ASP A 181 -12.13 14.84 17.84
C ASP A 181 -12.34 14.87 16.32
N ARG A 182 -13.61 15.03 15.88
CA ARG A 182 -14.00 15.10 14.46
C ARG A 182 -13.38 16.27 13.70
N ALA A 183 -12.82 17.26 14.40
CA ALA A 183 -12.11 18.39 13.80
C ALA A 183 -10.62 18.10 13.55
N SER A 184 -10.09 16.95 14.00
CA SER A 184 -8.72 16.50 13.76
C SER A 184 -8.72 15.13 13.10
N GLY A 185 -8.13 15.05 11.92
CA GLY A 185 -7.96 13.81 11.19
C GLY A 185 -6.88 13.99 10.13
N LEU A 186 -6.22 12.89 9.78
CA LEU A 186 -5.36 12.85 8.60
C LEU A 186 -6.09 12.08 7.51
N ILE A 187 -6.19 12.70 6.35
CA ILE A 187 -6.64 12.05 5.12
C ILE A 187 -5.44 11.94 4.20
N VAL A 188 -5.21 10.75 3.65
CA VAL A 188 -4.19 10.51 2.64
C VAL A 188 -4.81 9.83 1.44
N ASN A 189 -4.61 10.41 0.27
CA ASN A 189 -5.10 9.97 -1.01
C ASN A 189 -3.93 9.57 -1.92
N TYR A 190 -4.12 8.46 -2.61
CA TYR A 190 -3.26 7.97 -3.67
C TYR A 190 -4.09 7.74 -4.92
N GLU A 191 -3.65 8.30 -6.03
CA GLU A 191 -4.24 8.02 -7.34
C GLU A 191 -3.17 7.41 -8.24
N PHE A 192 -3.41 6.18 -8.67
CA PHE A 192 -2.50 5.38 -9.49
C PHE A 192 -2.79 5.65 -10.97
N VAL A 193 -1.77 6.13 -11.68
CA VAL A 193 -1.86 6.51 -13.09
C VAL A 193 -0.95 5.63 -13.93
N ASP A 194 -1.53 5.06 -14.98
CA ASP A 194 -0.89 4.17 -15.95
C ASP A 194 -0.16 2.99 -15.26
N PRO A 195 -0.88 2.14 -14.49
CA PRO A 195 -0.27 0.96 -13.88
C PRO A 195 0.25 0.00 -14.97
N GLN A 196 1.45 -0.52 -14.75
CA GLN A 196 2.14 -1.42 -15.67
C GLN A 196 2.90 -2.49 -14.90
N ASP A 197 3.29 -3.57 -15.59
CA ASP A 197 4.11 -4.62 -14.99
C ASP A 197 5.43 -4.06 -14.46
N LEU A 198 5.89 -4.61 -13.34
CA LEU A 198 7.16 -4.22 -12.75
C LEU A 198 8.32 -4.58 -13.69
N SER A 199 8.99 -3.55 -14.21
CA SER A 199 10.03 -3.71 -15.24
C SER A 199 11.42 -4.05 -14.68
N ASP A 200 11.74 -3.55 -13.48
CA ASP A 200 13.04 -3.74 -12.84
C ASP A 200 12.86 -3.99 -11.34
N ARG A 201 13.32 -5.14 -10.85
CA ARG A 201 13.30 -5.50 -9.43
C ARG A 201 14.49 -4.94 -8.65
N SER A 202 15.51 -4.42 -9.33
CA SER A 202 16.67 -3.80 -8.67
C SER A 202 16.29 -2.54 -7.89
N VAL A 203 15.13 -1.94 -8.19
CA VAL A 203 14.58 -0.78 -7.49
C VAL A 203 14.40 -0.99 -5.98
N PHE A 204 14.28 -2.24 -5.51
CA PHE A 204 14.13 -2.55 -4.08
C PHE A 204 15.47 -2.71 -3.34
N ILE A 205 16.60 -2.68 -4.04
CA ILE A 205 17.92 -2.78 -3.43
C ILE A 205 18.22 -1.50 -2.65
N LEU A 206 18.53 -1.65 -1.37
CA LEU A 206 18.93 -0.53 -0.53
C LEU A 206 20.29 0.02 -0.98
N PRO A 207 20.47 1.36 -1.02
CA PRO A 207 21.76 1.96 -1.32
C PRO A 207 22.78 1.67 -0.22
N SER A 208 24.07 1.69 -0.58
CA SER A 208 25.16 1.29 0.33
C SER A 208 25.21 2.09 1.64
N PHE A 209 24.84 3.38 1.62
CA PHE A 209 24.81 4.21 2.82
C PHE A 209 23.70 3.83 3.81
N CYS A 210 22.74 2.98 3.42
CA CYS A 210 21.75 2.40 4.33
C CYS A 210 22.32 1.25 5.19
N ALA A 211 23.53 0.75 4.93
CA ALA A 211 24.13 -0.33 5.72
C ALA A 211 24.22 -0.01 7.22
N ASN A 212 24.37 1.27 7.57
CA ASN A 212 24.43 1.75 8.96
C ASN A 212 23.21 2.63 9.32
N ALA A 213 22.06 2.39 8.70
CA ALA A 213 20.84 3.17 8.93
C ALA A 213 20.52 3.26 10.43
N LYS A 214 20.38 4.49 10.92
CA LYS A 214 20.06 4.78 12.32
C LYS A 214 18.55 4.62 12.54
N SER A 215 18.16 4.28 13.77
CA SER A 215 16.75 4.35 14.17
C SER A 215 16.25 5.79 14.06
N SER A 216 15.06 5.99 13.49
CA SER A 216 14.45 7.32 13.34
C SER A 216 14.08 7.99 14.67
N GLN A 217 14.11 7.24 15.80
CA GLN A 217 13.81 7.73 17.15
C GLN A 217 14.65 8.95 17.57
N HIS A 218 15.69 9.30 16.80
CA HIS A 218 16.57 10.45 17.04
C HIS A 218 16.48 11.58 16.00
N ASN A 219 15.54 11.55 15.03
CA ASN A 219 15.48 12.57 13.98
C ASN A 219 14.24 13.49 14.10
N PRO A 220 14.39 14.75 14.57
CA PRO A 220 13.26 15.64 14.84
C PRO A 220 12.54 16.16 13.58
N MET A 221 13.15 16.09 12.40
CA MET A 221 12.48 16.47 11.14
C MET A 221 11.48 15.41 10.65
N GLY A 222 11.62 14.15 11.07
CA GLY A 222 10.72 13.05 10.68
C GLY A 222 9.40 12.99 11.47
N ARG A 223 9.27 13.76 12.58
CA ARG A 223 8.03 13.79 13.38
C ARG A 223 6.95 14.72 12.84
N ARG A 224 7.29 15.68 11.97
CA ARG A 224 6.33 16.64 11.38
C ARG A 224 5.91 16.28 9.96
N ALA A 225 6.64 15.39 9.29
CA ALA A 225 6.32 14.96 7.94
C ALA A 225 5.72 13.56 8.05
N LEU A 226 4.39 13.49 8.19
CA LEU A 226 3.53 12.34 7.89
C LEU A 226 4.08 10.99 8.40
N SER A 227 3.57 10.53 9.54
CA SER A 227 3.95 9.23 10.12
C SER A 227 3.98 8.15 9.02
N PRO A 228 5.04 7.31 8.97
CA PRO A 228 5.15 6.27 7.95
C PRO A 228 3.87 5.43 7.85
N ARG A 229 3.09 5.26 8.93
CA ARG A 229 1.77 4.60 8.91
C ARG A 229 0.84 5.03 7.76
N PHE A 230 0.98 6.25 7.26
CA PHE A 230 0.18 6.81 6.17
C PHE A 230 0.77 6.67 4.78
N HIS A 231 2.09 6.45 4.68
CA HIS A 231 2.83 6.19 3.44
C HIS A 231 2.82 4.74 3.00
N ARG A 232 2.23 3.92 3.85
CA ARG A 232 2.26 2.51 3.78
C ARG A 232 0.98 2.01 3.09
N LEU A 233 0.96 2.21 1.79
CA LEU A 233 0.05 1.52 0.89
C LEU A 233 0.34 0.02 0.96
N PHE A 234 -0.64 -0.79 1.37
CA PHE A 234 -0.57 -2.26 1.35
C PHE A 234 0.47 -2.86 2.30
N MET A 235 0.22 -2.68 3.60
CA MET A 235 1.01 -3.22 4.71
C MET A 235 0.67 -4.67 5.03
N GLY A 236 1.56 -5.31 5.77
CA GLY A 236 1.36 -6.58 6.47
C GLY A 236 1.42 -6.43 7.99
#